data_AF-A0A9R0HZI1-F1
#
_entry.id   AF-A0A9R0HZI1-F1
#
_cell.length_a   1.000
_cell.length_b   1.000
_cell.length_c   1.000
_cell.angle_alpha   90.00
_cell.angle_beta   90.00
_cell.angle_gamma   90.00
#
_symmetry.space_group_name_H-M   'P 1'
#
loop_
_entity.id
_entity.type
_entity.pdbx_description
1 polymer ?
#
loop_
_entity_poly.entity_id
_entity_poly.type
_entity_poly.pdbx_seq_one_letter_code
_entity_poly.pdbx_strand_id
1 'polypeptide(L)'
;KRRGPIVLADIWNQSPDEKWVVKFNRYGQPIGDESSLLASFIGTIGRNPELAPLGYSDWRLVPKEYKDKCMNEIKLRFSFPRNGEAMIEKTIGERLRDFRGELKAEYYEPNKHNRALLVGNKPDRVPKEQWLNLISYWEQEKTKRRANQNRKNQKEQKMPHCAGRKSFARRRAEKTFEGVEPSRAQVFIDTHKDRKTKDKKKIDEESARAVDLMKEKLAELPGGVEQSKGRIAWQGDVFDQVINKPERCGKVRGVGFGVLPSSVRDKTTINQSSHTLSIDDVSNEQVENLVEERIKVIQESHNQAMKNVLERQAGLEKKLSKLIEFLIEKASNAEETDMSEQDDGTLTWG
;
A
#
# COMPACT_ATOMS: atom_id res chain seq x y z
N LYS A 1 -31.75 8.57 11.58
CA LYS A 1 -31.02 7.35 12.03
C LYS A 1 -29.86 7.08 11.08
N ARG A 2 -28.60 7.26 11.51
CA ARG A 2 -27.44 6.76 10.76
C ARG A 2 -27.32 5.25 11.02
N ARG A 3 -27.00 4.45 10.00
CA ARG A 3 -26.82 3.00 10.15
C ARG A 3 -25.52 2.76 10.94
N GLY A 4 -25.57 1.93 11.99
CA GLY A 4 -24.39 1.55 12.77
C GLY A 4 -23.39 0.70 11.97
N PRO A 5 -22.20 0.42 12.54
CA PRO A 5 -21.18 -0.38 11.88
C PRO A 5 -21.70 -1.78 11.54
N ILE A 6 -21.30 -2.30 10.37
CA ILE A 6 -21.59 -3.69 9.99
C ILE A 6 -20.69 -4.60 10.84
N VAL A 7 -21.29 -5.56 11.56
CA VAL A 7 -20.62 -6.48 12.50
C VAL A 7 -20.51 -7.92 11.94
N LEU A 8 -21.55 -8.43 11.25
CA LEU A 8 -21.61 -9.80 10.72
C LEU A 8 -21.38 -10.88 11.78
N ALA A 9 -22.05 -10.77 12.93
CA ALA A 9 -21.89 -11.67 14.07
C ALA A 9 -22.10 -13.15 13.68
N ASP A 10 -23.11 -13.44 12.85
CA ASP A 10 -23.41 -14.81 12.39
C ASP A 10 -22.21 -15.44 11.66
N ILE A 11 -21.50 -14.65 10.84
CA ILE A 11 -20.33 -15.12 10.11
C ILE A 11 -19.13 -15.27 11.05
N TRP A 12 -18.96 -14.37 12.02
CA TRP A 12 -17.92 -14.49 13.04
C TRP A 12 -18.10 -15.75 13.90
N ASN A 13 -19.33 -16.14 14.18
CA ASN A 13 -19.66 -17.29 15.03
C ASN A 13 -19.93 -18.58 14.24
N GLN A 14 -19.68 -18.57 12.92
CA GLN A 14 -19.91 -19.72 12.05
C GLN A 14 -18.97 -20.89 12.39
N SER A 15 -19.50 -22.12 12.32
CA SER A 15 -18.69 -23.34 12.50
C SER A 15 -17.61 -23.42 11.41
N PRO A 16 -16.36 -23.83 11.72
CA PRO A 16 -15.30 -24.02 10.73
C PRO A 16 -15.64 -25.02 9.61
N ASP A 17 -16.61 -25.91 9.85
CA ASP A 17 -17.02 -26.97 8.92
C ASP A 17 -17.91 -26.46 7.78
N GLU A 18 -18.53 -25.29 7.94
CA GLU A 18 -19.35 -24.66 6.92
C GLU A 18 -18.60 -23.44 6.38
N LYS A 19 -18.26 -23.41 5.09
CA LYS A 19 -17.53 -22.28 4.48
C LYS A 19 -18.25 -21.73 3.26
N TRP A 20 -18.29 -20.40 3.16
CA TRP A 20 -18.78 -19.71 1.99
C TRP A 20 -17.79 -19.85 0.83
N VAL A 21 -18.19 -20.53 -0.24
CA VAL A 21 -17.36 -20.69 -1.43
C VAL A 21 -17.43 -19.42 -2.27
N VAL A 22 -16.29 -18.76 -2.48
CA VAL A 22 -16.19 -17.54 -3.26
C VAL A 22 -15.46 -17.84 -4.56
N LYS A 23 -16.10 -17.52 -5.68
CA LYS A 23 -15.50 -17.68 -7.01
C LYS A 23 -14.56 -16.51 -7.31
N PHE A 24 -13.48 -16.79 -8.02
CA PHE A 24 -12.49 -15.79 -8.43
C PHE A 24 -12.33 -15.84 -9.95
N ASN A 25 -12.10 -14.68 -10.58
CA ASN A 25 -11.80 -14.61 -12.01
C ASN A 25 -10.30 -14.85 -12.29
N ARG A 26 -9.92 -14.87 -13.58
CA ARG A 26 -8.53 -15.05 -14.03
C ARG A 26 -7.53 -14.00 -13.49
N TYR A 27 -8.03 -12.85 -13.00
CA TYR A 27 -7.23 -11.77 -12.43
C TYR A 27 -7.12 -11.86 -10.90
N GLY A 28 -7.61 -12.94 -10.29
CA GLY A 28 -7.61 -13.10 -8.84
C GLY A 28 -8.60 -12.18 -8.12
N GLN A 29 -9.64 -11.70 -8.81
CA GLN A 29 -10.70 -10.88 -8.20
C GLN A 29 -11.91 -11.74 -7.81
N PRO A 30 -12.51 -11.51 -6.63
CA PRO A 30 -13.72 -12.21 -6.23
C PRO A 30 -14.92 -11.79 -7.10
N ILE A 31 -15.70 -12.78 -7.52
CA ILE A 31 -16.90 -12.66 -8.36
C ILE A 31 -18.06 -13.47 -7.75
N GLY A 32 -19.25 -13.36 -8.32
CA GLY A 32 -20.46 -14.00 -7.77
C GLY A 32 -21.05 -13.24 -6.58
N ASP A 33 -22.14 -13.75 -6.02
CA ASP A 33 -22.91 -13.05 -5.00
C ASP A 33 -22.17 -13.00 -3.66
N GLU A 34 -21.46 -14.06 -3.33
CA GLU A 34 -20.64 -14.27 -2.13
C GLU A 34 -19.45 -13.30 -2.08
N SER A 35 -19.02 -12.75 -3.22
CA SER A 35 -17.95 -11.73 -3.28
C SER A 35 -18.27 -10.49 -2.43
N SER A 36 -19.55 -10.11 -2.36
CA SER A 36 -20.00 -8.96 -1.56
C SER A 36 -20.03 -9.29 -0.07
N LEU A 37 -20.31 -10.54 0.28
CA LEU A 37 -20.23 -11.03 1.65
C LEU A 37 -18.78 -11.05 2.13
N LEU A 38 -17.88 -11.62 1.33
CA LEU A 38 -16.43 -11.61 1.58
C LEU A 38 -15.90 -10.18 1.73
N ALA A 39 -16.26 -9.26 0.82
CA ALA A 39 -15.82 -7.86 0.91
C ALA A 39 -16.31 -7.18 2.20
N SER A 40 -17.52 -7.51 2.66
CA SER A 40 -18.07 -6.97 3.91
C SER A 40 -17.35 -7.53 5.14
N PHE A 41 -17.02 -8.83 5.13
CA PHE A 41 -16.25 -9.48 6.18
C PHE A 41 -14.79 -9.02 6.23
N ILE A 42 -14.11 -8.87 5.08
CA ILE A 42 -12.79 -8.21 5.03
C ILE A 42 -12.89 -6.78 5.62
N GLY A 43 -14.01 -6.11 5.41
CA GLY A 43 -14.31 -4.83 6.02
C GLY A 43 -14.38 -4.88 7.56
N THR A 44 -14.89 -5.95 8.18
CA THR A 44 -14.91 -6.09 9.65
C THR A 44 -13.50 -6.32 10.18
N ILE A 45 -12.71 -7.15 9.50
CA ILE A 45 -11.29 -7.41 9.83
C ILE A 45 -10.46 -6.12 9.75
N GLY A 46 -10.53 -5.40 8.62
CA GLY A 46 -9.77 -4.14 8.45
C GLY A 46 -10.18 -3.03 9.41
N ARG A 47 -11.34 -3.16 10.08
CA ARG A 47 -11.87 -2.26 11.12
C ARG A 47 -11.62 -2.77 12.54
N ASN A 48 -10.96 -3.91 12.72
CA ASN A 48 -10.60 -4.47 14.02
C ASN A 48 -9.11 -4.18 14.31
N PRO A 49 -8.77 -3.27 15.25
CA PRO A 49 -7.39 -2.90 15.57
C PRO A 49 -6.53 -4.02 16.16
N GLU A 50 -7.14 -5.10 16.66
CA GLU A 50 -6.41 -6.27 17.17
C GLU A 50 -5.89 -7.16 16.03
N LEU A 51 -6.64 -7.24 14.93
CA LEU A 51 -6.26 -8.00 13.73
C LEU A 51 -5.47 -7.13 12.74
N ALA A 52 -5.94 -5.90 12.52
CA ALA A 52 -5.37 -4.94 11.57
C ALA A 52 -4.89 -3.68 12.32
N PRO A 53 -3.65 -3.67 12.84
CA PRO A 53 -3.15 -2.60 13.68
C PRO A 53 -3.05 -1.26 12.94
N LEU A 54 -3.49 -0.20 13.61
CA LEU A 54 -3.58 1.16 13.06
C LEU A 54 -2.25 1.92 13.05
N GLY A 55 -1.28 1.47 13.87
CA GLY A 55 0.00 2.15 14.09
C GLY A 55 0.94 2.18 12.88
N TYR A 56 0.69 1.38 11.85
CA TYR A 56 1.55 1.32 10.66
C TYR A 56 1.04 2.24 9.56
N SER A 57 1.93 3.06 8.99
CA SER A 57 1.57 4.04 7.95
C SER A 57 1.10 3.40 6.64
N ASP A 58 1.55 2.17 6.34
CA ASP A 58 1.23 1.41 5.14
C ASP A 58 1.01 -0.06 5.48
N TRP A 59 0.03 -0.71 4.84
CA TRP A 59 -0.25 -2.15 5.03
C TRP A 59 0.98 -3.03 4.73
N ARG A 60 1.83 -2.58 3.80
CA ARG A 60 3.07 -3.29 3.47
C ARG A 60 4.02 -3.39 4.67
N LEU A 61 3.99 -2.41 5.57
CA LEU A 61 4.81 -2.36 6.78
C LEU A 61 4.23 -3.13 7.96
N VAL A 62 2.98 -3.59 7.87
CA VAL A 62 2.36 -4.39 8.92
C VAL A 62 3.11 -5.74 9.01
N PRO A 63 3.50 -6.19 10.22
CA PRO A 63 4.18 -7.46 10.41
C PRO A 63 3.40 -8.63 9.84
N LYS A 64 4.12 -9.64 9.37
CA LYS A 64 3.53 -10.81 8.72
C LYS A 64 2.53 -11.54 9.64
N GLU A 65 2.81 -11.61 10.94
CA GLU A 65 1.92 -12.23 11.92
C GLU A 65 0.49 -11.69 11.90
N TYR A 66 0.32 -10.37 11.78
CA TYR A 66 -1.02 -9.76 11.68
C TYR A 66 -1.70 -10.07 10.35
N LYS A 67 -0.93 -10.10 9.25
CA LYS A 67 -1.43 -10.49 7.93
C LYS A 67 -1.90 -11.95 7.92
N ASP A 68 -1.11 -12.84 8.51
CA ASP A 68 -1.42 -14.26 8.65
C ASP A 68 -2.66 -14.46 9.54
N LYS A 69 -2.76 -13.75 10.68
CA LYS A 69 -3.97 -13.75 11.53
C LYS A 69 -5.21 -13.33 10.74
N CYS A 70 -5.14 -12.22 10.00
CA CYS A 70 -6.26 -11.76 9.18
C CYS A 70 -6.64 -12.80 8.10
N MET A 71 -5.66 -13.39 7.43
CA MET A 71 -5.90 -14.40 6.40
C MET A 71 -6.52 -15.68 6.98
N ASN A 72 -6.07 -16.11 8.15
CA ASN A 72 -6.62 -17.28 8.85
C ASN A 72 -8.08 -17.06 9.22
N GLU A 73 -8.45 -15.90 9.78
CA GLU A 73 -9.85 -15.57 10.09
C GLU A 73 -10.76 -15.64 8.85
N ILE A 74 -10.25 -15.27 7.68
CA ILE A 74 -10.99 -15.35 6.42
C ILE A 74 -11.09 -16.82 5.96
N LYS A 75 -9.99 -17.58 5.99
CA LYS A 75 -9.95 -18.99 5.58
C LYS A 75 -10.77 -19.92 6.48
N LEU A 76 -11.05 -19.52 7.71
CA LEU A 76 -11.97 -20.22 8.61
C LEU A 76 -13.41 -20.21 8.09
N ARG A 77 -13.83 -19.13 7.40
CA ARG A 77 -15.24 -18.89 7.03
C ARG A 77 -15.49 -18.90 5.52
N PHE A 78 -14.46 -18.72 4.73
CA PHE A 78 -14.53 -18.63 3.27
C PHE A 78 -13.58 -19.63 2.62
N SER A 79 -14.04 -20.25 1.54
CA SER A 79 -13.24 -21.09 0.65
C SER A 79 -13.00 -20.35 -0.67
N PHE A 80 -11.73 -20.21 -1.05
CA PHE A 80 -11.31 -19.49 -2.26
C PHE A 80 -9.93 -20.01 -2.72
N PRO A 81 -9.59 -19.85 -4.00
CA PRO A 81 -8.31 -20.33 -4.52
C PRO A 81 -7.12 -19.50 -4.00
N ARG A 82 -5.96 -20.14 -3.88
CA ARG A 82 -4.72 -19.55 -3.35
C ARG A 82 -4.29 -18.26 -4.09
N ASN A 83 -4.54 -18.18 -5.40
CA ASN A 83 -4.23 -16.98 -6.19
C ASN A 83 -5.08 -15.75 -5.80
N GLY A 84 -6.18 -15.94 -5.06
CA GLY A 84 -7.02 -14.87 -4.52
C GLY A 84 -6.45 -14.19 -3.27
N GLU A 85 -5.50 -14.82 -2.58
CA GLU A 85 -4.95 -14.33 -1.30
C GLU A 85 -4.33 -12.94 -1.43
N ALA A 86 -3.54 -12.70 -2.49
CA ALA A 86 -2.93 -11.40 -2.74
C ALA A 86 -3.97 -10.28 -2.96
N MET A 87 -5.13 -10.61 -3.54
CA MET A 87 -6.22 -9.65 -3.70
C MET A 87 -6.91 -9.35 -2.37
N ILE A 88 -7.11 -10.38 -1.55
CA ILE A 88 -7.68 -10.26 -0.21
C ILE A 88 -6.78 -9.39 0.67
N GLU A 89 -5.47 -9.62 0.69
CA GLU A 89 -4.52 -8.79 1.44
C GLU A 89 -4.55 -7.32 1.01
N LYS A 90 -4.55 -7.07 -0.31
CA LYS A 90 -4.69 -5.69 -0.83
C LYS A 90 -5.99 -5.05 -0.37
N THR A 91 -7.07 -5.83 -0.32
CA THR A 91 -8.40 -5.36 0.13
C THR A 91 -8.39 -5.06 1.63
N ILE A 92 -7.77 -5.90 2.47
CA ILE A 92 -7.61 -5.63 3.92
C ILE A 92 -6.89 -4.30 4.11
N GLY A 93 -5.76 -4.09 3.40
CA GLY A 93 -5.00 -2.85 3.47
C GLY A 93 -5.79 -1.61 3.04
N GLU A 94 -6.68 -1.74 2.04
CA GLU A 94 -7.62 -0.69 1.65
C GLU A 94 -8.65 -0.41 2.76
N ARG A 95 -9.26 -1.44 3.35
CA ARG A 95 -10.23 -1.28 4.45
C ARG A 95 -9.62 -0.66 5.69
N LEU A 96 -8.38 -1.02 6.04
CA LEU A 96 -7.64 -0.37 7.12
C LEU A 96 -7.36 1.10 6.83
N ARG A 97 -7.11 1.46 5.57
CA ARG A 97 -6.92 2.85 5.16
C ARG A 97 -8.23 3.64 5.24
N ASP A 98 -9.32 3.05 4.73
CA ASP A 98 -10.66 3.65 4.80
C ASP A 98 -11.05 3.90 6.26
N PHE A 99 -10.85 2.91 7.13
CA PHE A 99 -11.16 3.03 8.55
C PHE A 99 -10.36 4.15 9.24
N ARG A 100 -9.06 4.28 8.95
CA ARG A 100 -8.27 5.43 9.43
C ARG A 100 -8.82 6.76 8.91
N GLY A 101 -9.31 6.80 7.67
CA GLY A 101 -9.97 7.96 7.10
C GLY A 101 -11.25 8.34 7.85
N GLU A 102 -12.10 7.36 8.16
CA GLU A 102 -13.32 7.52 8.96
C GLU A 102 -12.99 8.09 10.35
N LEU A 103 -12.05 7.47 11.06
CA LEU A 103 -11.59 7.93 12.36
C LEU A 103 -11.06 9.37 12.31
N LYS A 104 -10.31 9.70 11.25
CA LYS A 104 -9.80 11.06 11.07
C LYS A 104 -10.94 12.07 10.89
N ALA A 105 -11.92 11.76 10.07
CA ALA A 105 -13.04 12.65 9.78
C ALA A 105 -13.96 12.85 10.98
N GLU A 106 -14.22 11.80 11.76
CA GLU A 106 -15.18 11.82 12.86
C GLU A 106 -14.57 12.33 14.18
N TYR A 107 -13.33 11.96 14.48
CA TYR A 107 -12.72 12.24 15.79
C TYR A 107 -11.58 13.26 15.73
N TYR A 108 -10.74 13.20 14.69
CA TYR A 108 -9.56 14.08 14.61
C TYR A 108 -9.90 15.48 14.09
N GLU A 109 -10.49 15.61 12.90
CA GLU A 109 -10.72 16.92 12.28
C GLU A 109 -11.59 17.86 13.14
N PRO A 110 -12.67 17.39 13.80
CA PRO A 110 -13.48 18.24 14.67
C PRO A 110 -12.73 18.71 15.93
N ASN A 111 -11.80 17.90 16.44
CA ASN A 111 -11.13 18.13 17.73
C ASN A 111 -9.65 18.52 17.59
N LYS A 112 -9.14 18.75 16.37
CA LYS A 112 -7.69 18.97 16.10
C LYS A 112 -7.06 20.17 16.82
N HIS A 113 -7.87 21.10 17.32
CA HIS A 113 -7.43 22.27 18.08
C HIS A 113 -7.58 22.11 19.60
N ASN A 114 -8.19 21.03 20.07
CA ASN A 114 -8.37 20.72 21.49
C ASN A 114 -7.71 19.38 21.81
N ARG A 115 -6.46 19.42 22.29
CA ARG A 115 -5.66 18.21 22.56
C ARG A 115 -6.27 17.34 23.65
N ALA A 116 -6.87 17.94 24.68
CA ALA A 116 -7.51 17.19 25.76
C ALA A 116 -8.72 16.39 25.24
N LEU A 117 -9.60 17.02 24.44
CA LEU A 117 -10.72 16.32 23.81
C LEU A 117 -10.25 15.27 22.81
N LEU A 118 -9.22 15.56 22.02
CA LEU A 118 -8.70 14.63 21.02
C LEU A 118 -8.14 13.34 21.66
N VAL A 119 -7.43 13.47 22.79
CA VAL A 119 -6.88 12.33 23.52
C VAL A 119 -7.96 11.60 24.33
N GLY A 120 -8.90 12.33 24.92
CA GLY A 120 -9.95 11.79 25.78
C GLY A 120 -11.11 11.13 25.02
N ASN A 121 -11.53 11.70 23.89
CA ASN A 121 -12.68 11.24 23.10
C ASN A 121 -12.25 10.25 22.01
N LYS A 122 -11.60 9.15 22.41
CA LYS A 122 -11.25 8.07 21.49
C LYS A 122 -12.48 7.18 21.21
N PRO A 123 -12.57 6.54 20.04
CA PRO A 123 -13.54 5.47 19.84
C PRO A 123 -13.29 4.28 20.79
N ASP A 124 -14.35 3.69 21.33
CA ASP A 124 -14.27 2.59 22.30
C ASP A 124 -13.45 1.41 21.79
N ARG A 125 -13.74 0.98 20.56
CA ARG A 125 -13.07 -0.15 19.87
C ARG A 125 -11.61 0.09 19.49
N VAL A 126 -11.06 1.30 19.70
CA VAL A 126 -9.67 1.61 19.35
C VAL A 126 -8.82 1.63 20.63
N PRO A 127 -7.75 0.83 20.71
CA PRO A 127 -6.81 0.88 21.83
C PRO A 127 -6.17 2.26 21.97
N LYS A 128 -5.99 2.71 23.21
CA LYS A 128 -5.47 4.07 23.51
C LYS A 128 -4.12 4.33 22.84
N GLU A 129 -3.20 3.37 22.91
CA GLU A 129 -1.87 3.50 22.31
C GLU A 129 -1.95 3.66 20.78
N GLN A 130 -2.75 2.82 20.11
CA GLN A 130 -2.95 2.92 18.66
C GLN A 130 -3.59 4.25 18.25
N TRP A 131 -4.49 4.79 19.07
CA TRP A 131 -5.09 6.11 18.85
C TRP A 131 -4.06 7.24 18.91
N LEU A 132 -3.19 7.24 19.93
CA LEU A 132 -2.11 8.22 20.07
C LEU A 132 -1.13 8.16 18.89
N ASN A 133 -0.79 6.94 18.44
CA ASN A 133 0.06 6.74 17.27
C ASN A 133 -0.58 7.31 15.98
N LEU A 134 -1.90 7.16 15.81
CA LEU A 134 -2.62 7.76 14.67
C LEU A 134 -2.62 9.29 14.71
N ILE A 135 -2.84 9.89 15.89
CA ILE A 135 -2.78 11.35 16.06
C ILE A 135 -1.40 11.86 15.65
N SER A 136 -0.34 11.26 16.22
CA SER A 136 1.05 11.60 15.88
C SER A 136 1.30 11.48 14.37
N TYR A 137 0.85 10.37 13.76
CA TYR A 137 0.97 10.16 12.31
C TYR A 137 0.28 11.24 11.47
N TRP A 138 -0.92 11.69 11.86
CA TRP A 138 -1.64 12.76 11.15
C TRP A 138 -1.07 14.16 11.37
N GLU A 139 -0.39 14.37 12.50
CA GLU A 139 0.29 15.62 12.83
C GLU A 139 1.60 15.81 12.04
N GLN A 140 2.22 14.72 11.56
CA GLN A 140 3.41 14.75 10.72
C GLN A 140 3.22 15.58 9.45
N GLU A 141 4.21 16.43 9.15
CA GLU A 141 4.19 17.33 8.00
C GLU A 141 4.07 16.58 6.67
N LYS A 142 4.78 15.46 6.53
CA LYS A 142 4.69 14.57 5.35
C LYS A 142 3.26 14.08 5.12
N THR A 143 2.56 13.69 6.19
CA THR A 143 1.17 13.21 6.13
C THR A 143 0.20 14.32 5.77
N LYS A 144 0.38 15.53 6.34
CA LYS A 144 -0.40 16.72 6.00
C LYS A 144 -0.24 17.10 4.52
N ARG A 145 0.99 17.16 4.01
CA ARG A 145 1.29 17.43 2.59
C ARG A 145 0.60 16.43 1.67
N ARG A 146 0.73 15.12 1.95
CA ARG A 146 0.07 14.07 1.17
C ARG A 146 -1.46 14.19 1.20
N ALA A 147 -2.04 14.48 2.36
CA ALA A 147 -3.49 14.67 2.50
C ALA A 147 -3.99 15.89 1.69
N ASN A 148 -3.26 17.01 1.72
CA ASN A 148 -3.58 18.20 0.94
C ASN A 148 -3.49 17.95 -0.56
N GLN A 149 -2.45 17.26 -1.03
CA GLN A 149 -2.34 16.87 -2.43
C GLN A 149 -3.48 15.94 -2.86
N ASN A 150 -3.80 14.93 -2.05
CA ASN A 150 -4.92 14.02 -2.33
C ASN A 150 -6.26 14.77 -2.41
N ARG A 151 -6.47 15.78 -1.56
CA ARG A 151 -7.67 16.63 -1.59
C ARG A 151 -7.74 17.46 -2.88
N LYS A 152 -6.61 18.01 -3.35
CA LYS A 152 -6.54 18.69 -4.65
C LYS A 152 -6.87 17.73 -5.80
N ASN A 153 -6.23 16.56 -5.82
CA ASN A 153 -6.48 15.52 -6.83
C ASN A 153 -7.94 15.03 -6.83
N GLN A 154 -8.58 14.94 -5.65
CA GLN A 154 -9.99 14.55 -5.55
C GLN A 154 -10.92 15.58 -6.20
N LYS A 155 -10.62 16.88 -6.06
CA LYS A 155 -11.39 17.95 -6.70
C LYS A 155 -11.31 17.92 -8.23
N GLU A 156 -10.26 17.30 -8.79
CA GLU A 156 -10.08 17.12 -10.23
C GLU A 156 -10.80 15.88 -10.79
N GLN A 157 -11.45 15.08 -9.94
CA GLN A 157 -12.22 13.91 -10.41
C GLN A 157 -13.53 14.35 -11.07
N LYS A 158 -13.61 14.19 -12.40
CA LYS A 158 -14.75 14.68 -13.20
C LYS A 158 -15.85 13.64 -13.46
N MET A 159 -15.48 12.39 -13.70
CA MET A 159 -16.39 11.31 -14.09
C MET A 159 -16.50 10.22 -13.00
N PRO A 160 -17.25 10.43 -11.90
CA PRO A 160 -17.46 9.42 -10.88
C PRO A 160 -18.44 8.33 -11.34
N HIS A 161 -18.04 7.07 -11.20
CA HIS A 161 -18.93 5.95 -11.50
C HIS A 161 -20.13 5.86 -10.53
N CYS A 162 -21.22 5.29 -11.02
CA CYS A 162 -22.48 5.05 -10.31
C CYS A 162 -22.77 3.56 -10.04
N ALA A 163 -21.76 2.70 -10.11
CA ALA A 163 -21.85 1.24 -9.94
C ALA A 163 -22.33 0.73 -8.56
N GLY A 164 -22.48 1.60 -7.56
CA GLY A 164 -22.89 1.20 -6.21
C GLY A 164 -21.89 0.23 -5.55
N ARG A 165 -22.39 -0.71 -4.74
CA ARG A 165 -21.57 -1.70 -4.01
C ARG A 165 -21.04 -2.84 -4.89
N LYS A 166 -21.60 -3.05 -6.08
CA LYS A 166 -21.20 -4.14 -6.97
C LYS A 166 -19.88 -3.77 -7.65
N SER A 167 -18.84 -4.58 -7.41
CA SER A 167 -17.51 -4.39 -7.99
C SER A 167 -17.53 -4.48 -9.51
N PHE A 168 -16.56 -3.84 -10.18
CA PHE A 168 -16.41 -4.00 -11.63
C PHE A 168 -16.10 -5.45 -12.00
N ALA A 169 -15.29 -6.16 -11.22
CA ALA A 169 -14.99 -7.58 -11.44
C ALA A 169 -16.26 -8.43 -11.52
N ARG A 170 -17.18 -8.26 -10.55
CA ARG A 170 -18.47 -8.97 -10.54
C ARG A 170 -19.36 -8.54 -11.72
N ARG A 171 -19.47 -7.25 -12.01
CA ARG A 171 -20.24 -6.76 -13.18
C ARG A 171 -19.73 -7.34 -14.49
N ARG A 172 -18.40 -7.45 -14.63
CA ARG A 172 -17.76 -8.02 -15.82
C ARG A 172 -18.08 -9.50 -15.95
N ALA A 173 -17.96 -10.25 -14.85
CA ALA A 173 -18.32 -11.67 -14.83
C ALA A 173 -19.79 -11.91 -15.18
N GLU A 174 -20.72 -11.11 -14.62
CA GLU A 174 -22.16 -11.21 -14.92
C GLU A 174 -22.50 -10.88 -16.38
N LYS A 175 -21.69 -10.04 -17.04
CA LYS A 175 -21.85 -9.66 -18.45
C LYS A 175 -21.01 -10.49 -19.42
N THR A 176 -20.27 -11.48 -18.91
CA THR A 176 -19.51 -12.39 -19.75
C THR A 176 -20.49 -13.36 -20.41
N PHE A 177 -20.48 -13.43 -21.74
CA PHE A 177 -21.36 -14.30 -22.53
C PHE A 177 -20.49 -15.17 -23.43
N GLU A 178 -20.75 -16.48 -23.47
CA GLU A 178 -19.96 -17.45 -24.26
C GLU A 178 -18.44 -17.35 -24.03
N GLY A 179 -18.02 -17.01 -22.80
CA GLY A 179 -16.61 -16.85 -22.44
C GLY A 179 -15.96 -15.53 -22.87
N VAL A 180 -16.70 -14.66 -23.55
CA VAL A 180 -16.24 -13.33 -23.98
C VAL A 180 -16.54 -12.31 -22.88
N GLU A 181 -15.48 -11.74 -22.29
CA GLU A 181 -15.61 -10.68 -21.28
C GLU A 181 -16.01 -9.35 -21.92
N PRO A 182 -16.80 -8.50 -21.22
CA PRO A 182 -17.14 -7.19 -21.75
C PRO A 182 -15.93 -6.25 -21.82
N SER A 183 -15.95 -5.36 -22.82
CA SER A 183 -14.92 -4.35 -23.01
C SER A 183 -14.93 -3.28 -21.92
N ARG A 184 -13.86 -2.49 -21.82
CA ARG A 184 -13.80 -1.37 -20.87
C ARG A 184 -14.86 -0.32 -21.17
N ALA A 185 -15.15 -0.06 -22.44
CA ALA A 185 -16.20 0.86 -22.86
C ALA A 185 -17.59 0.36 -22.42
N GLN A 186 -17.90 -0.92 -22.62
CA GLN A 186 -19.17 -1.52 -22.18
C GLN A 186 -19.34 -1.45 -20.65
N VAL A 187 -18.26 -1.68 -19.89
CA VAL A 187 -18.28 -1.53 -18.43
C VAL A 187 -18.45 -0.07 -18.03
N PHE A 188 -17.81 0.86 -18.73
CA PHE A 188 -17.96 2.30 -18.48
C PHE A 188 -19.42 2.72 -18.67
N ILE A 189 -20.04 2.37 -19.80
CA ILE A 189 -21.45 2.62 -20.11
C ILE A 189 -22.37 2.01 -19.04
N ASP A 190 -22.09 0.78 -18.56
CA ASP A 190 -22.91 0.16 -17.52
C ASP A 190 -22.84 0.87 -16.16
N THR A 191 -21.68 1.47 -15.87
CA THR A 191 -21.37 2.03 -14.56
C THR A 191 -21.60 3.54 -14.50
N HIS A 192 -21.68 4.21 -15.65
CA HIS A 192 -21.91 5.64 -15.82
C HIS A 192 -23.29 5.84 -16.44
N LYS A 193 -24.32 5.59 -15.63
CA LYS A 193 -25.73 5.78 -15.99
C LYS A 193 -26.48 6.46 -14.86
N ASP A 194 -27.61 7.08 -15.20
CA ASP A 194 -28.49 7.71 -14.23
C ASP A 194 -28.85 6.74 -13.11
N ARG A 195 -28.74 7.24 -11.87
CA ARG A 195 -29.10 6.44 -10.71
C ARG A 195 -30.61 6.28 -10.67
N LYS A 196 -31.07 5.02 -10.65
CA LYS A 196 -32.46 4.65 -10.34
C LYS A 196 -32.76 4.81 -8.83
N THR A 197 -32.35 5.93 -8.23
CA THR A 197 -32.66 6.29 -6.85
C THR A 197 -33.85 7.27 -6.82
N LYS A 198 -34.54 7.40 -5.68
CA LYS A 198 -35.64 8.37 -5.51
C LYS A 198 -35.27 9.78 -5.98
N ASP A 199 -34.03 10.19 -5.73
CA ASP A 199 -33.54 11.53 -6.09
C ASP A 199 -33.17 11.71 -7.58
N LYS A 200 -33.35 10.66 -8.43
CA LYS A 200 -33.02 10.62 -9.86
C LYS A 200 -31.77 11.45 -10.22
N LYS A 201 -30.68 11.26 -9.48
CA LYS A 201 -29.48 12.07 -9.69
C LYS A 201 -28.93 11.76 -11.08
N LYS A 202 -29.06 12.76 -11.96
CA LYS A 202 -28.54 12.72 -13.31
C LYS A 202 -27.02 12.53 -13.27
N ILE A 203 -26.53 11.78 -14.25
CA ILE A 203 -25.12 11.69 -14.52
C ILE A 203 -24.52 13.08 -14.82
N ASP A 204 -23.23 13.27 -14.54
CA ASP A 204 -22.53 14.48 -14.95
C ASP A 204 -22.39 14.57 -16.48
N GLU A 205 -22.34 15.79 -17.00
CA GLU A 205 -22.32 16.07 -18.44
C GLU A 205 -21.07 15.53 -19.15
N GLU A 206 -19.93 15.41 -18.46
CA GLU A 206 -18.71 14.85 -19.05
C GLU A 206 -18.83 13.33 -19.21
N SER A 207 -19.30 12.64 -18.18
CA SER A 207 -19.60 11.20 -18.27
C SER A 207 -20.69 10.91 -19.29
N ALA A 208 -21.73 11.74 -19.41
CA ALA A 208 -22.78 11.57 -20.42
C ALA A 208 -22.21 11.64 -21.84
N ARG A 209 -21.43 12.70 -22.14
CA ARG A 209 -20.75 12.86 -23.43
C ARG A 209 -19.81 11.69 -23.74
N ALA A 210 -19.04 11.24 -22.75
CA ALA A 210 -18.16 10.09 -22.91
C ALA A 210 -18.94 8.80 -23.20
N VAL A 211 -20.07 8.58 -22.52
CA VAL A 211 -20.95 7.42 -22.76
C VAL A 211 -21.52 7.44 -24.18
N ASP A 212 -21.99 8.59 -24.66
CA ASP A 212 -22.57 8.70 -26.00
C ASP A 212 -21.52 8.48 -27.09
N LEU A 213 -20.33 9.07 -26.95
CA LEU A 213 -19.21 8.83 -27.88
C LEU A 213 -18.74 7.37 -27.87
N MET A 214 -18.73 6.72 -26.69
CA MET A 214 -18.41 5.28 -26.61
C MET A 214 -19.46 4.43 -27.31
N LYS A 215 -20.75 4.76 -27.20
CA LYS A 215 -21.82 4.02 -27.90
C LYS A 215 -21.71 4.17 -29.42
N GLU A 216 -21.45 5.39 -29.90
CA GLU A 216 -21.24 5.69 -31.31
C GLU A 216 -20.08 4.85 -31.88
N LYS A 217 -18.90 4.93 -31.25
CA LYS A 217 -17.73 4.16 -31.68
C LYS A 217 -17.93 2.64 -31.59
N LEU A 218 -18.67 2.15 -30.59
CA LEU A 218 -18.99 0.72 -30.51
C LEU A 218 -19.95 0.28 -31.62
N ALA A 219 -20.86 1.16 -32.07
CA ALA A 219 -21.79 0.86 -33.16
C ALA A 219 -21.10 0.81 -34.53
N GLU A 220 -20.00 1.54 -34.72
CA GLU A 220 -19.16 1.50 -35.93
C GLU A 220 -18.35 0.19 -36.06
N LEU A 221 -18.16 -0.56 -34.97
CA LEU A 221 -17.40 -1.80 -34.98
C LEU A 221 -18.23 -2.98 -35.53
N PRO A 222 -17.66 -3.83 -36.41
CA PRO A 222 -18.36 -5.01 -36.91
C PRO A 222 -18.69 -5.96 -35.74
N GLY A 223 -19.99 -6.10 -35.46
CA GLY A 223 -20.52 -6.95 -34.38
C GLY A 223 -20.55 -6.31 -32.98
N GLY A 224 -20.22 -5.02 -32.84
CA GLY A 224 -20.37 -4.29 -31.56
C GLY A 224 -19.46 -4.72 -30.40
N VAL A 225 -18.43 -5.52 -30.69
CA VAL A 225 -17.46 -6.03 -29.72
C VAL A 225 -16.05 -5.64 -30.15
N GLU A 226 -15.27 -5.06 -29.24
CA GLU A 226 -13.82 -4.89 -29.41
C GLU A 226 -13.16 -6.27 -29.41
N GLN A 227 -12.96 -6.81 -30.61
CA GLN A 227 -12.36 -8.13 -30.79
C GLN A 227 -10.88 -8.07 -30.36
N SER A 228 -10.58 -8.59 -29.17
CA SER A 228 -9.21 -8.93 -28.80
C SER A 228 -9.16 -10.31 -28.17
N LYS A 229 -9.39 -11.38 -28.95
CA LYS A 229 -9.08 -12.79 -28.61
C LYS A 229 -9.41 -13.21 -27.15
N GLY A 230 -10.55 -12.76 -26.61
CA GLY A 230 -10.97 -13.07 -25.23
C GLY A 230 -10.14 -12.42 -24.11
N ARG A 231 -9.36 -11.37 -24.41
CA ARG A 231 -8.59 -10.52 -23.49
C ARG A 231 -9.06 -9.07 -23.62
N ILE A 232 -8.53 -8.19 -22.77
CA ILE A 232 -8.90 -6.77 -22.74
C ILE A 232 -7.74 -6.00 -23.37
N ALA A 233 -7.97 -5.27 -24.46
CA ALA A 233 -7.00 -4.28 -24.92
C ALA A 233 -7.06 -3.06 -23.99
N TRP A 234 -5.97 -2.69 -23.29
CA TRP A 234 -5.98 -1.45 -22.50
C TRP A 234 -5.50 -0.23 -23.28
N GLN A 235 -4.99 -0.43 -24.50
CA GLN A 235 -4.52 0.62 -25.40
C GLN A 235 -5.21 0.44 -26.76
N GLY A 236 -5.62 1.55 -27.36
CA GLY A 236 -6.26 1.56 -28.69
C GLY A 236 -7.72 1.08 -28.70
N ASP A 237 -8.27 0.65 -27.56
CA ASP A 237 -9.69 0.34 -27.44
C ASP A 237 -10.55 1.62 -27.41
N VAL A 238 -11.86 1.52 -27.63
CA VAL A 238 -12.81 2.64 -27.63
C VAL A 238 -12.74 3.41 -26.31
N PHE A 239 -12.53 2.73 -25.18
CA PHE A 239 -12.37 3.41 -23.90
C PHE A 239 -11.14 4.33 -23.91
N ASP A 240 -9.99 3.84 -24.36
CA ASP A 240 -8.74 4.60 -24.46
C ASP A 240 -8.89 5.76 -25.45
N GLN A 241 -9.54 5.54 -26.60
CA GLN A 241 -9.81 6.56 -27.61
C GLN A 241 -10.70 7.70 -27.08
N VAL A 242 -11.77 7.38 -26.36
CA VAL A 242 -12.73 8.37 -25.84
C VAL A 242 -12.18 9.12 -24.64
N ILE A 243 -11.58 8.39 -23.70
CA ILE A 243 -11.06 9.02 -22.47
C ILE A 243 -9.76 9.76 -22.75
N ASN A 244 -8.96 9.27 -23.72
CA ASN A 244 -7.72 9.84 -24.23
C ASN A 244 -6.79 10.35 -23.10
N LYS A 245 -6.59 9.50 -22.09
CA LYS A 245 -5.69 9.76 -20.97
C LYS A 245 -4.86 8.53 -20.71
N PRO A 246 -3.54 8.66 -20.52
CA PRO A 246 -2.69 7.52 -20.25
C PRO A 246 -3.14 6.81 -18.97
N GLU A 247 -3.09 5.48 -18.98
CA GLU A 247 -3.28 4.70 -17.77
C GLU A 247 -2.17 5.02 -16.76
N ARG A 248 -2.54 5.13 -15.48
CA ARG A 248 -1.55 5.35 -14.42
C ARG A 248 -0.85 4.03 -14.12
N CYS A 249 0.45 4.11 -13.81
CA CYS A 249 1.25 2.94 -13.46
C CYS A 249 0.55 2.06 -12.41
N GLY A 250 0.48 0.75 -12.69
CA GLY A 250 -0.06 -0.25 -11.77
C GLY A 250 -1.58 -0.32 -11.67
N LYS A 251 -2.36 0.30 -12.56
CA LYS A 251 -3.82 0.15 -12.61
C LYS A 251 -4.34 0.14 -14.05
N VAL A 252 -5.43 -0.61 -14.28
CA VAL A 252 -6.21 -0.54 -15.52
C VAL A 252 -7.64 -0.11 -15.18
N ARG A 253 -8.08 1.04 -15.70
CA ARG A 253 -9.46 1.51 -15.49
C ARG A 253 -10.47 0.55 -16.09
N GLY A 254 -11.66 0.48 -15.50
CA GLY A 254 -12.77 -0.37 -15.99
C GLY A 254 -12.66 -1.87 -15.69
N VAL A 255 -11.49 -2.39 -15.30
CA VAL A 255 -11.28 -3.84 -15.06
C VAL A 255 -11.51 -4.24 -13.60
N GLY A 256 -11.46 -3.29 -12.67
CA GLY A 256 -11.69 -3.48 -11.25
C GLY A 256 -10.40 -3.38 -10.41
N PHE A 257 -10.55 -3.61 -9.11
CA PHE A 257 -9.47 -3.40 -8.14
C PHE A 257 -8.31 -4.38 -8.35
N GLY A 258 -7.08 -3.90 -8.19
CA GLY A 258 -5.87 -4.72 -8.09
C GLY A 258 -5.29 -5.27 -9.40
N VAL A 259 -5.91 -5.00 -10.56
CA VAL A 259 -5.43 -5.49 -11.88
C VAL A 259 -4.34 -4.58 -12.43
N LEU A 260 -3.21 -5.21 -12.78
CA LEU A 260 -2.05 -4.53 -13.37
C LEU A 260 -2.13 -4.56 -14.89
N PRO A 261 -1.60 -3.53 -15.59
CA PRO A 261 -1.45 -3.58 -17.04
C PRO A 261 -0.75 -4.86 -17.51
N SER A 262 0.36 -5.27 -16.87
CA SER A 262 1.06 -6.51 -17.24
C SER A 262 0.20 -7.77 -17.23
N SER A 263 -0.83 -7.85 -16.37
CA SER A 263 -1.76 -8.99 -16.30
C SER A 263 -2.76 -9.02 -17.45
N VAL A 264 -2.90 -7.92 -18.17
CA VAL A 264 -3.86 -7.73 -19.26
C VAL A 264 -3.16 -7.76 -20.63
N ARG A 265 -1.82 -7.81 -20.66
CA ARG A 265 -1.02 -7.54 -21.89
C ARG A 265 -1.05 -8.74 -22.79
N ASP A 266 -1.23 -8.48 -24.08
CA ASP A 266 -0.83 -9.43 -25.09
C ASP A 266 0.70 -9.48 -25.14
N LYS A 267 1.28 -10.62 -24.75
CA LYS A 267 2.73 -10.87 -24.85
C LYS A 267 3.25 -10.76 -26.29
N THR A 268 2.40 -10.64 -27.30
CA THR A 268 2.79 -10.54 -28.72
C THR A 268 3.27 -9.15 -29.14
N THR A 269 3.01 -8.09 -28.37
CA THR A 269 3.47 -6.72 -28.68
C THR A 269 4.79 -6.40 -27.96
N ILE A 270 5.79 -7.27 -28.07
CA ILE A 270 7.11 -7.09 -27.44
C ILE A 270 8.08 -6.30 -28.33
N ASN A 271 7.83 -6.17 -29.64
CA ASN A 271 8.88 -5.73 -30.56
C ASN A 271 9.00 -4.23 -30.87
N GLN A 272 8.33 -3.33 -30.12
CA GLN A 272 8.59 -1.90 -30.29
C GLN A 272 8.64 -1.21 -28.93
N SER A 273 9.85 -0.74 -28.60
CA SER A 273 10.18 0.22 -27.54
C SER A 273 9.84 -0.14 -26.10
N SER A 274 10.56 -1.12 -25.53
CA SER A 274 11.03 -1.07 -24.13
C SER A 274 12.09 -2.14 -23.90
N HIS A 275 13.36 -1.75 -23.82
CA HIS A 275 14.36 -2.53 -23.10
C HIS A 275 13.97 -2.54 -21.61
N THR A 276 13.14 -3.51 -21.24
CA THR A 276 13.03 -3.98 -19.86
C THR A 276 13.19 -5.48 -19.94
N LEU A 277 14.35 -5.96 -19.48
CA LEU A 277 14.67 -7.38 -19.38
C LEU A 277 13.51 -8.11 -18.70
N SER A 278 12.87 -8.98 -19.46
CA SER A 278 11.95 -10.00 -18.97
C SER A 278 12.75 -10.93 -18.06
N ILE A 279 12.25 -11.17 -16.85
CA ILE A 279 12.85 -12.09 -15.86
C ILE A 279 12.71 -13.56 -16.31
N ASP A 280 11.94 -13.83 -17.36
CA ASP A 280 11.58 -15.19 -17.76
C ASP A 280 12.38 -15.73 -18.96
N ASP A 281 13.35 -14.96 -19.52
CA ASP A 281 14.18 -15.40 -20.68
C ASP A 281 15.70 -15.36 -20.44
N VAL A 282 16.15 -15.22 -19.19
CA VAL A 282 17.59 -15.29 -18.85
C VAL A 282 17.86 -16.70 -18.34
N SER A 283 18.69 -17.47 -19.05
CA SER A 283 19.09 -18.81 -18.61
C SER A 283 19.58 -18.77 -17.16
N ASN A 284 19.24 -19.78 -16.34
CA ASN A 284 19.62 -19.84 -14.92
C ASN A 284 21.12 -19.52 -14.69
N GLU A 285 21.98 -19.90 -15.65
CA GLU A 285 23.41 -19.64 -15.68
C GLU A 285 23.78 -18.14 -15.77
N GLN A 286 23.04 -17.34 -16.54
CA GLN A 286 23.26 -15.89 -16.63
C GLN A 286 22.80 -15.17 -15.35
N VAL A 287 21.76 -15.67 -14.68
CA VAL A 287 21.32 -15.14 -13.38
C VAL A 287 22.33 -15.49 -12.29
N GLU A 288 22.84 -16.72 -12.27
CA GLU A 288 23.88 -17.15 -11.32
C GLU A 288 25.16 -16.33 -11.49
N ASN A 289 25.64 -16.14 -12.71
CA ASN A 289 26.83 -15.32 -12.98
C ASN A 289 26.65 -13.85 -12.51
N LEU A 290 25.49 -13.24 -12.75
CA LEU A 290 25.20 -11.88 -12.29
C LEU A 290 25.07 -11.79 -10.77
N VAL A 291 24.49 -12.81 -10.13
CA VAL A 291 24.38 -12.88 -8.67
C VAL A 291 25.77 -13.04 -8.05
N GLU A 292 26.63 -13.89 -8.59
CA GLU A 292 28.01 -14.06 -8.14
C GLU A 292 28.84 -12.78 -8.29
N GLU A 293 28.70 -12.09 -9.43
CA GLU A 293 29.41 -10.84 -9.68
C GLU A 293 28.95 -9.74 -8.71
N ARG A 294 27.65 -9.66 -8.40
CA ARG A 294 27.14 -8.74 -7.37
C ARG A 294 27.59 -9.11 -5.96
N ILE A 295 27.66 -10.39 -5.63
CA ILE A 295 28.17 -10.86 -4.33
C ILE A 295 29.65 -10.45 -4.17
N LYS A 296 30.47 -10.62 -5.22
CA LYS A 296 31.88 -10.17 -5.21
C LYS A 296 31.99 -8.68 -4.93
N VAL A 297 31.23 -7.84 -5.64
CA VAL A 297 31.25 -6.37 -5.45
C VAL A 297 30.81 -5.99 -4.03
N ILE A 298 29.80 -6.65 -3.47
CA ILE A 298 29.35 -6.41 -2.09
C ILE A 298 30.42 -6.82 -1.09
N GLN A 299 31.06 -7.97 -1.29
CA GLN A 299 32.13 -8.47 -0.43
C GLN A 299 33.34 -7.53 -0.42
N GLU A 300 33.70 -7.00 -1.59
CA GLU A 300 34.83 -6.09 -1.77
C GLU A 300 34.55 -4.72 -1.15
N SER A 301 33.32 -4.21 -1.31
CA SER A 301 32.84 -3.02 -0.61
C SER A 301 32.84 -3.20 0.91
N HIS A 302 32.41 -4.36 1.41
CA HIS A 302 32.43 -4.70 2.83
C HIS A 302 33.86 -4.74 3.38
N ASN A 303 34.78 -5.41 2.67
CA ASN A 303 36.19 -5.49 3.07
C ASN A 303 36.86 -4.11 3.10
N GLN A 304 36.56 -3.25 2.13
CA GLN A 304 37.07 -1.87 2.12
C GLN A 304 36.51 -1.06 3.30
N ALA A 305 35.22 -1.21 3.61
CA ALA A 305 34.61 -0.57 4.78
C ALA A 305 35.25 -1.04 6.09
N MET A 306 35.51 -2.34 6.23
CA MET A 306 36.19 -2.91 7.39
C MET A 306 37.62 -2.39 7.54
N LYS A 307 38.37 -2.28 6.44
CA LYS A 307 39.73 -1.70 6.45
C LYS A 307 39.73 -0.25 6.94
N ASN A 308 38.79 0.56 6.44
CA ASN A 308 38.64 1.95 6.88
C ASN A 308 38.30 2.07 8.38
N VAL A 309 37.50 1.14 8.92
CA VAL A 309 37.18 1.10 10.36
C VAL A 309 38.41 0.74 11.18
N LEU A 310 39.19 -0.27 10.76
CA LEU A 310 40.42 -0.66 11.45
C LEU A 310 41.47 0.45 11.44
N GLU A 311 41.65 1.16 10.31
CA GLU A 311 42.57 2.31 10.24
C GLU A 311 42.15 3.45 11.17
N ARG A 312 40.84 3.70 11.31
CA ARG A 312 40.32 4.68 12.28
C ARG A 312 40.57 4.23 13.71
N GLN A 313 40.38 2.95 14.02
CA GLN A 313 40.69 2.40 15.35
C GLN A 313 42.17 2.55 15.69
N ALA A 314 43.08 2.14 14.79
CA ALA A 314 44.52 2.30 14.99
C ALA A 314 44.93 3.78 15.15
N GLY A 315 44.26 4.70 14.44
CA GLY A 315 44.45 6.14 14.59
C GLY A 315 43.99 6.66 15.96
N LEU A 316 42.90 6.13 16.50
CA LEU A 316 42.43 6.46 17.85
C LEU A 316 43.37 5.89 18.92
N GLU A 317 43.84 4.67 18.75
CA GLU A 317 44.81 4.05 19.67
C GLU A 317 46.11 4.85 19.75
N LYS A 318 46.68 5.26 18.60
CA LYS A 318 47.87 6.13 18.59
C LYS A 318 47.65 7.46 19.29
N LYS A 319 46.47 8.06 19.15
CA LYS A 319 46.12 9.30 19.87
C LYS A 319 46.00 9.06 21.36
N LEU A 320 45.41 7.93 21.76
CA LEU A 320 45.28 7.54 23.16
C LEU A 320 46.66 7.31 23.79
N SER A 321 47.57 6.61 23.10
CA SER A 321 48.95 6.41 23.58
C SER A 321 49.69 7.72 23.79
N LYS A 322 49.60 8.67 22.86
CA LYS A 322 50.21 10.00 23.01
C LYS A 322 49.63 10.79 24.18
N LEU A 323 48.33 10.65 24.43
CA LEU A 323 47.66 11.29 25.57
C LEU A 323 48.16 10.70 26.89
N ILE A 324 48.34 9.38 26.94
CA ILE A 324 48.88 8.68 28.10
C ILE A 324 50.33 9.11 28.36
N GLU A 325 51.19 9.15 27.34
CA GLU A 325 52.57 9.64 27.46
C GLU A 325 52.63 11.09 27.97
N PHE A 326 51.81 11.98 27.41
CA PHE A 326 51.73 13.37 27.85
C PHE A 326 51.30 13.51 29.32
N LEU A 327 50.35 12.69 29.77
CA LEU A 327 49.90 12.69 31.16
C LEU A 327 50.98 12.15 32.11
N ILE A 328 51.74 11.13 31.70
CA ILE A 328 52.88 10.61 32.47
C ILE A 328 53.97 11.69 32.60
N GLU A 329 54.35 12.36 31.50
CA GLU A 329 55.34 13.45 31.51
C GLU A 329 54.91 14.62 32.41
N LYS A 330 53.62 14.98 32.36
CA LYS A 330 53.04 16.01 33.26
C LYS A 330 53.08 15.60 34.73
N ALA A 331 52.85 14.33 35.05
CA ALA A 331 52.89 13.83 36.42
C ALA A 331 54.33 13.81 36.96
N SER A 332 55.30 13.36 36.16
CA SER A 332 56.72 13.36 36.54
C SER A 332 57.29 14.78 36.76
N ASN A 333 56.91 15.75 35.92
CA ASN A 333 57.32 17.15 36.11
C ASN A 333 56.66 17.82 37.33
N ALA A 334 55.51 17.30 37.81
CA ALA A 334 54.85 17.78 39.02
C ALA A 334 55.52 17.24 40.30
N GLU A 335 56.06 16.01 40.27
CA GLU A 335 56.83 15.44 41.38
C GLU A 335 58.22 16.09 41.53
N GLU A 336 58.86 16.53 40.44
CA GLU A 336 60.13 17.30 40.51
C GLU A 336 59.97 18.73 41.05
N THR A 337 58.79 19.35 40.89
CA THR A 337 58.53 20.70 41.41
C THR A 337 58.18 20.69 42.91
N ASP A 338 57.50 19.65 43.41
CA ASP A 338 57.15 19.49 44.83
C ASP A 338 58.36 19.13 45.72
N MET A 339 59.37 18.44 45.18
CA MET A 339 60.64 18.23 45.90
C MET A 339 61.55 19.46 45.98
N SER A 340 61.29 20.52 45.19
CA SER A 340 62.10 21.75 45.21
C SER A 340 61.59 22.83 46.17
N GLU A 341 60.38 22.68 46.73
CA GLU A 341 59.77 23.64 47.67
C GLU A 341 59.82 23.17 49.14
N GLN A 342 60.41 22.01 49.45
CA GLN A 342 60.51 21.47 50.81
C GLN A 342 61.88 21.59 51.50
N ASP A 343 62.87 22.26 50.91
CA ASP A 343 64.22 22.39 51.51
C ASP A 343 64.75 23.83 51.48
N ASP A 344 64.07 24.76 52.17
CA ASP A 344 64.76 25.90 52.79
C ASP A 344 63.93 26.49 53.95
N GLY A 345 63.99 25.80 55.08
CA GLY A 345 63.23 26.14 56.28
C GLY A 345 63.90 25.67 57.56
N THR A 346 65.21 25.93 57.72
CA THR A 346 65.89 25.74 59.01
C THR A 346 66.45 27.05 59.55
N LEU A 347 65.75 27.59 60.56
CA LEU A 347 66.21 28.64 61.47
C LEU A 347 67.49 28.21 62.20
N THR A 348 68.54 29.03 62.14
CA THR A 348 69.65 29.02 63.11
C THR A 348 69.43 30.14 64.13
N TRP A 349 69.45 29.77 65.41
CA TRP A 349 69.46 30.68 66.56
C TRP A 349 70.81 31.38 66.70
N GLY A 350 70.76 32.69 66.96
CA GLY A 350 71.86 33.56 67.40
C GLY A 350 71.30 34.78 68.10
#